data_AF-A0A5E4JM36-F1
#
_entry.id   AF-A0A5E4JM36-F1
#
_cell.length_a   1.000
_cell.length_b   1.000
_cell.length_c   1.000
_cell.angle_alpha   90.00
_cell.angle_beta   90.00
_cell.angle_gamma   90.00
#
_symmetry.space_group_name_H-M   'P 1'
#
loop_
_entity.id
_entity.type
_entity.pdbx_description
1 polymer ?
#
loop_
_entity_poly.entity_id
_entity_poly.type
_entity_poly.pdbx_seq_one_letter_code
_entity_poly.pdbx_strand_id
1 'polypeptide(L)'
;MNIQRVKQGARLTLYNGVYASLVGLFFLIFMKLNMKLTFNSITQLWGFFTKYNANIAQIFYLFNALVGLLLISNGLTIIFLSYFIIKRKDKMAWIILFLSGITMWAGMLIISFFLWNLLLITLSLIGWTSFLIGMLLPIRYYIEKNYREY
;
A
#
# COMPACT_ATOMS: atom_id res chain seq x y z
N MET A 1 -22.79 12.15 16.33
CA MET A 1 -22.62 11.02 15.40
C MET A 1 -21.42 11.15 14.44
N ASN A 2 -21.04 12.35 14.00
CA ASN A 2 -20.11 12.52 12.87
C ASN A 2 -18.60 12.43 13.22
N ILE A 3 -18.18 12.85 14.43
CA ILE A 3 -16.76 12.79 14.87
C ILE A 3 -16.26 11.36 15.13
N GLN A 4 -17.13 10.46 15.61
CA GLN A 4 -16.77 9.07 15.86
C GLN A 4 -16.44 8.34 14.55
N ARG A 5 -17.15 8.66 13.45
CA ARG A 5 -16.88 8.10 12.12
C ARG A 5 -15.51 8.53 11.59
N VAL A 6 -15.07 9.75 11.87
CA VAL A 6 -13.71 10.21 11.54
C VAL A 6 -12.66 9.40 12.26
N LYS A 7 -12.85 9.17 13.57
CA LYS A 7 -11.93 8.35 14.35
C LYS A 7 -11.94 6.88 13.91
N GLN A 8 -13.09 6.35 13.50
CA GLN A 8 -13.22 4.98 12.98
C GLN A 8 -12.51 4.83 11.64
N GLY A 9 -12.75 5.73 10.69
CA GLY A 9 -12.05 5.74 9.41
C GLY A 9 -10.54 5.86 9.57
N ALA A 10 -10.09 6.80 10.41
CA ALA A 10 -8.67 6.97 10.70
C ALA A 10 -8.03 5.77 11.42
N ARG A 11 -8.78 5.00 12.21
CA ARG A 11 -8.28 3.73 12.77
C ARG A 11 -8.13 2.66 11.70
N LEU A 12 -9.07 2.57 10.76
CA LEU A 12 -8.96 1.64 9.63
C LEU A 12 -7.78 1.97 8.73
N THR A 13 -7.55 3.24 8.43
CA THR A 13 -6.38 3.66 7.65
C THR A 13 -5.08 3.42 8.43
N LEU A 14 -5.09 3.52 9.76
CA LEU A 14 -3.95 3.15 10.59
C LEU A 14 -3.62 1.65 10.44
N TYR A 15 -4.62 0.78 10.55
CA TYR A 15 -4.41 -0.66 10.32
C TYR A 15 -3.97 -0.95 8.89
N ASN A 16 -4.46 -0.19 7.91
CA ASN A 16 -4.00 -0.28 6.53
C ASN A 16 -2.51 0.11 6.39
N GLY A 17 -2.05 1.13 7.13
CA GLY A 17 -0.62 1.49 7.17
C GLY A 17 0.24 0.38 7.79
N VAL A 18 -0.23 -0.26 8.86
CA VAL A 18 0.44 -1.45 9.43
C VAL A 18 0.48 -2.58 8.40
N TYR A 19 -0.64 -2.83 7.71
CA TYR A 19 -0.72 -3.81 6.64
C TYR A 19 0.26 -3.51 5.50
N ALA A 20 0.36 -2.26 5.05
CA ALA A 20 1.32 -1.84 4.03
C ALA A 20 2.77 -2.12 4.45
N SER A 21 3.12 -1.84 5.71
CA SER A 21 4.45 -2.17 6.25
C SER A 21 4.70 -3.68 6.30
N LEU A 22 3.70 -4.49 6.66
CA LEU A 22 3.80 -5.94 6.64
C LEU A 22 3.96 -6.50 5.22
N VAL A 23 3.24 -5.93 4.24
CA VAL A 23 3.44 -6.28 2.82
C VAL A 23 4.83 -5.88 2.35
N GLY A 24 5.33 -4.70 2.76
CA GLY A 24 6.70 -4.29 2.44
C GLY A 24 7.76 -5.22 3.07
N LEU A 25 7.57 -5.66 4.31
CA LEU A 25 8.41 -6.69 4.93
C LEU A 25 8.33 -8.02 4.20
N PHE A 26 7.14 -8.42 3.75
CA PHE A 26 6.96 -9.60 2.92
C PHE A 26 7.79 -9.52 1.64
N PHE A 27 7.84 -8.35 0.98
CA PHE A 27 8.70 -8.12 -0.19
C PHE A 27 10.18 -8.35 0.11
N LEU A 28 10.66 -7.91 1.27
CA LEU A 28 12.07 -8.05 1.69
C LEU A 28 12.44 -9.47 2.11
N ILE A 29 11.56 -10.16 2.85
CA ILE A 29 11.85 -11.51 3.37
C ILE A 29 11.67 -12.56 2.27
N PHE A 30 10.61 -12.44 1.47
CA PHE A 30 10.21 -13.43 0.48
C PHE A 30 10.61 -13.04 -0.95
N MET A 31 11.71 -12.29 -1.12
CA MET A 31 12.19 -11.83 -2.42
C MET A 31 12.30 -12.96 -3.46
N LYS A 32 12.91 -14.10 -3.09
CA LYS A 32 13.08 -15.25 -3.99
C LYS A 32 11.75 -15.85 -4.44
N LEU A 33 10.78 -15.92 -3.52
CA LEU A 33 9.43 -16.41 -3.81
C LEU A 33 8.71 -15.47 -4.77
N ASN A 34 8.77 -14.16 -4.50
CA ASN A 34 8.17 -13.14 -5.36
C ASN A 34 8.74 -13.18 -6.78
N MET A 35 10.07 -13.24 -6.92
CA MET A 35 10.69 -13.37 -8.24
C MET A 35 10.22 -14.65 -8.95
N LYS A 36 10.23 -15.80 -8.28
CA LYS A 36 9.77 -17.05 -8.87
C LYS A 36 8.32 -16.97 -9.35
N LEU A 37 7.43 -16.36 -8.56
CA LEU A 37 6.01 -16.19 -8.90
C LEU A 37 5.80 -15.19 -10.05
N THR A 38 6.61 -14.13 -10.13
CA THR A 38 6.57 -13.15 -11.21
C THR A 38 7.08 -13.74 -12.54
N PHE A 39 8.08 -14.62 -12.51
CA PHE A 39 8.60 -15.31 -13.69
C PHE A 39 7.98 -16.70 -13.92
N ASN A 40 6.89 -17.03 -13.21
CA ASN A 40 6.31 -18.39 -13.19
C ASN A 40 5.67 -18.79 -14.53
N SER A 41 5.46 -17.86 -15.45
CA SER A 41 5.11 -18.16 -16.85
C SER A 41 6.19 -19.01 -17.54
N ILE A 42 7.41 -19.06 -16.98
CA ILE A 42 8.49 -19.91 -17.46
C ILE A 42 9.21 -20.54 -16.24
N THR A 43 8.62 -21.60 -15.68
CA THR A 43 8.99 -22.26 -14.41
C THR A 43 10.45 -22.73 -14.27
N GLN A 44 11.20 -22.89 -15.36
CA GLN A 44 12.63 -23.23 -15.35
C GLN A 44 13.55 -22.02 -15.60
N LEU A 45 12.99 -20.87 -15.96
CA LEU A 45 13.77 -19.77 -16.49
C LEU A 45 14.34 -18.87 -15.41
N TRP A 46 13.77 -18.75 -14.21
CA TRP A 46 14.39 -17.89 -13.20
C TRP A 46 15.77 -18.40 -12.78
N GLY A 47 15.91 -19.70 -12.50
CA GLY A 47 17.21 -20.29 -12.15
C GLY A 47 18.22 -20.24 -13.30
N PHE A 48 17.76 -20.43 -14.54
CA PHE A 48 18.57 -20.26 -15.74
C PHE A 48 18.97 -18.78 -15.91
N PHE A 49 18.02 -17.86 -15.86
CA PHE A 49 18.19 -16.43 -16.01
C PHE A 49 19.16 -15.87 -14.96
N THR A 50 19.04 -16.26 -13.69
CA THR A 50 19.99 -15.84 -12.66
C THR A 50 21.39 -16.38 -12.91
N LYS A 51 21.52 -17.55 -13.55
CA LYS A 51 22.81 -18.17 -13.87
C LYS A 51 23.48 -17.51 -15.08
N TYR A 52 22.74 -17.20 -16.13
CA TYR A 52 23.28 -16.64 -17.38
C TYR A 52 23.24 -15.11 -17.45
N ASN A 53 22.43 -14.46 -16.61
CA ASN A 53 22.23 -13.00 -16.56
C ASN A 53 22.25 -12.48 -15.12
N ALA A 54 23.30 -12.83 -14.35
CA ALA A 54 23.42 -12.52 -12.93
C ALA A 54 23.25 -11.02 -12.60
N ASN A 55 23.86 -10.13 -13.41
CA ASN A 55 23.75 -8.69 -13.22
C ASN A 55 22.31 -8.18 -13.36
N ILE A 56 21.57 -8.69 -14.37
CA ILE A 56 20.18 -8.29 -14.58
C ILE A 56 19.30 -8.86 -13.46
N ALA A 57 19.53 -10.09 -13.03
CA ALA A 57 18.83 -10.67 -11.89
C ALA A 57 19.04 -9.87 -10.59
N GLN A 58 20.26 -9.36 -10.36
CA GLN A 58 20.55 -8.48 -9.23
C GLN A 58 19.73 -7.18 -9.28
N ILE A 59 19.55 -6.59 -10.46
CA ILE A 59 18.69 -5.40 -10.63
C ILE A 59 17.25 -5.71 -10.22
N PHE A 60 16.70 -6.87 -10.59
CA PHE A 60 15.35 -7.27 -10.16
C PHE A 60 15.25 -7.48 -8.64
N TYR A 61 16.27 -8.06 -8.01
CA TYR A 61 16.31 -8.17 -6.54
C TYR A 61 16.35 -6.81 -5.86
N LEU A 62 17.20 -5.89 -6.35
CA LEU A 62 17.29 -4.53 -5.81
C LEU A 62 16.00 -3.74 -6.02
N PHE A 63 15.36 -3.87 -7.19
CA PHE A 63 14.06 -3.27 -7.46
C PHE A 63 12.99 -3.78 -6.50
N ASN A 64 12.94 -5.09 -6.27
CA ASN A 64 11.98 -5.69 -5.32
C ASN A 64 12.24 -5.23 -3.88
N ALA A 65 13.51 -5.09 -3.49
CA ALA A 65 13.88 -4.54 -2.19
C ALA A 65 13.46 -3.07 -2.05
N LEU A 66 13.66 -2.26 -3.10
CA LEU A 66 13.26 -0.86 -3.14
C LEU A 66 11.74 -0.70 -3.03
N VAL A 67 10.95 -1.54 -3.71
CA VAL A 67 9.49 -1.57 -3.54
C VAL A 67 9.10 -1.90 -2.10
N GLY A 68 9.75 -2.90 -1.48
CA GLY A 68 9.52 -3.25 -0.08
C GLY A 68 9.80 -2.10 0.89
N LEU A 69 10.93 -1.40 0.70
CA LEU A 69 11.30 -0.24 1.52
C LEU A 69 10.32 0.94 1.33
N LEU A 70 9.89 1.21 0.11
CA LEU A 70 8.90 2.25 -0.18
C LEU A 70 7.54 1.93 0.46
N LEU A 71 7.12 0.67 0.46
CA LEU A 71 5.89 0.23 1.14
C LEU A 71 5.97 0.41 2.66
N ILE A 72 7.11 0.06 3.27
CA ILE A 72 7.33 0.28 4.71
C ILE A 72 7.31 1.77 5.02
N SER A 73 8.02 2.58 4.23
CA SER A 73 8.08 4.03 4.41
C SER A 73 6.68 4.66 4.31
N ASN A 74 5.93 4.36 3.25
CA ASN A 74 4.55 4.85 3.10
C ASN A 74 3.62 4.30 4.19
N GLY A 75 3.77 3.04 4.61
CA GLY A 75 3.00 2.46 5.71
C GLY A 75 3.19 3.25 7.01
N LEU A 76 4.43 3.64 7.33
CA LEU A 76 4.74 4.51 8.47
C LEU A 76 4.14 5.91 8.31
N THR A 77 4.19 6.50 7.12
CA THR A 77 3.55 7.79 6.83
C THR A 77 2.03 7.72 7.02
N ILE A 78 1.38 6.65 6.55
CA ILE A 78 -0.06 6.41 6.74
C ILE A 78 -0.39 6.28 8.23
N ILE A 79 0.40 5.53 9.00
CA ILE A 79 0.23 5.40 10.46
C ILE A 79 0.31 6.77 11.13
N PHE A 80 1.35 7.54 10.80
CA PHE A 80 1.57 8.88 11.36
C PHE A 80 0.40 9.83 11.05
N LEU A 81 0.01 9.93 9.78
CA LEU A 81 -1.11 10.79 9.35
C LEU A 81 -2.43 10.35 9.99
N SER A 82 -2.69 9.05 10.04
CA SER A 82 -3.90 8.49 10.66
C SER A 82 -3.96 8.84 12.16
N TYR A 83 -2.84 8.69 12.88
CA TYR A 83 -2.76 9.08 14.29
C TYR A 83 -2.95 10.59 14.49
N PHE A 84 -2.37 11.39 13.61
CA PHE A 84 -2.54 12.85 13.62
C PHE A 84 -4.00 13.26 13.39
N ILE A 85 -4.71 12.61 12.46
CA ILE A 85 -6.15 12.83 12.21
C ILE A 85 -6.98 12.43 13.43
N ILE A 86 -6.67 11.32 14.10
CA ILE A 86 -7.39 10.89 15.32
C ILE A 86 -7.29 11.96 16.41
N LYS A 87 -6.12 12.59 16.56
CA LYS A 87 -5.86 13.62 17.58
C LYS A 87 -6.40 15.00 17.19
N ARG A 88 -6.02 15.50 16.01
CA ARG A 88 -6.26 16.90 15.59
C ARG A 88 -7.42 17.10 14.62
N LYS A 89 -7.92 16.02 13.99
CA LYS A 89 -9.03 16.05 13.01
C LYS A 89 -8.75 16.98 11.82
N ASP A 90 -7.49 17.10 11.45
CA ASP A 90 -7.03 17.99 10.39
C ASP A 90 -7.49 17.51 9.01
N LYS A 91 -8.00 18.42 8.19
CA LYS A 91 -8.50 18.14 6.84
C LYS A 91 -7.35 17.94 5.85
N MET A 92 -6.27 18.72 5.96
CA MET A 92 -5.10 18.60 5.07
C MET A 92 -4.40 17.26 5.29
N ALA A 93 -4.25 16.84 6.54
CA ALA A 93 -3.70 15.51 6.84
C ALA A 93 -4.53 14.38 6.20
N TRP A 94 -5.86 14.53 6.17
CA TRP A 94 -6.76 13.56 5.54
C TRP A 94 -6.63 13.56 4.00
N ILE A 95 -6.50 14.73 3.37
CA ILE A 95 -6.27 14.85 1.91
C ILE A 95 -4.92 14.25 1.52
N ILE A 96 -3.86 14.56 2.27
CA ILE A 96 -2.52 14.00 2.02
C ILE A 96 -2.55 12.48 2.15
N LEU A 97 -3.22 11.97 3.19
CA LEU A 97 -3.42 10.53 3.39
C LEU A 97 -4.15 9.90 2.21
N PHE A 98 -5.20 10.55 1.69
CA PHE A 98 -5.96 10.07 0.54
C PHE A 98 -5.08 9.93 -0.70
N LEU A 99 -4.35 10.99 -1.04
CA LEU A 99 -3.49 11.03 -2.22
C LEU A 99 -2.34 10.03 -2.12
N SER A 100 -1.67 9.93 -0.96
CA SER A 100 -0.57 8.99 -0.77
C SER A 100 -1.04 7.54 -0.82
N GLY A 101 -2.15 7.22 -0.14
CA GLY A 101 -2.66 5.86 -0.10
C GLY A 101 -3.24 5.39 -1.44
N ILE A 102 -3.95 6.26 -2.17
CA ILE A 102 -4.52 5.85 -3.47
C ILE A 102 -3.44 5.65 -4.53
N THR A 103 -2.43 6.53 -4.57
CA THR A 103 -1.31 6.40 -5.51
C THR A 103 -0.49 5.15 -5.22
N MET A 104 -0.18 4.88 -3.96
CA MET A 104 0.54 3.67 -3.54
C MET A 104 -0.23 2.39 -3.91
N TRP A 105 -1.46 2.25 -3.44
CA TRP A 105 -2.23 1.02 -3.63
C TRP A 105 -2.61 0.78 -5.10
N ALA A 106 -3.03 1.82 -5.83
CA ALA A 106 -3.33 1.69 -7.25
C ALA A 106 -2.07 1.35 -8.06
N GLY A 107 -0.94 2.01 -7.76
CA GLY A 107 0.35 1.70 -8.40
C GLY A 107 0.78 0.26 -8.18
N MET A 108 0.70 -0.23 -6.94
CA MET A 108 1.00 -1.63 -6.60
C MET A 108 0.08 -2.62 -7.33
N LEU A 109 -1.21 -2.33 -7.40
CA LEU A 109 -2.19 -3.18 -8.07
C LEU A 109 -1.91 -3.27 -9.58
N ILE A 110 -1.66 -2.12 -10.23
CA ILE A 110 -1.31 -2.05 -11.66
C ILE A 110 -0.05 -2.89 -11.94
N ILE A 111 1.03 -2.68 -11.17
CA ILE A 111 2.27 -3.44 -11.32
C ILE A 111 2.01 -4.94 -11.13
N SER A 112 1.23 -5.31 -10.12
CA SER A 112 0.92 -6.72 -9.84
C SER A 112 0.16 -7.40 -10.97
N PHE A 113 -0.76 -6.68 -11.64
CA PHE A 113 -1.46 -7.16 -12.84
C PHE A 113 -0.52 -7.31 -14.04
N PHE A 114 0.36 -6.33 -14.29
CA PHE A 114 1.35 -6.43 -15.37
C PHE A 114 2.30 -7.62 -15.19
N LEU A 115 2.67 -7.91 -13.94
CA LEU A 115 3.54 -9.02 -13.58
C LEU A 115 2.81 -10.37 -13.48
N TRP A 116 1.50 -10.42 -13.71
CA TRP A 116 0.67 -11.63 -13.59
C TRP A 116 0.84 -12.39 -12.27
N ASN A 117 1.21 -11.68 -11.19
CA ASN A 117 1.52 -12.28 -9.92
C ASN A 117 0.26 -12.29 -9.03
N LEU A 118 -0.47 -13.41 -9.07
CA LEU A 118 -1.75 -13.58 -8.34
C LEU A 118 -1.65 -13.30 -6.84
N LEU A 119 -0.53 -13.66 -6.21
CA LEU A 119 -0.30 -13.39 -4.80
C LEU A 119 -0.25 -11.88 -4.53
N LEU A 120 0.52 -11.14 -5.34
CA LEU A 120 0.64 -9.70 -5.22
C LEU A 120 -0.65 -8.97 -5.59
N ILE A 121 -1.39 -9.47 -6.58
CA ILE A 121 -2.73 -8.95 -6.94
C ILE A 121 -3.65 -9.06 -5.73
N THR A 122 -3.68 -10.22 -5.07
CA THR A 122 -4.55 -10.47 -3.92
C THR A 122 -4.18 -9.57 -2.74
N LEU A 123 -2.90 -9.46 -2.39
CA LEU A 123 -2.42 -8.59 -1.32
C LEU A 123 -2.74 -7.11 -1.61
N SER A 124 -2.49 -6.67 -2.85
CA SER A 124 -2.75 -5.29 -3.27
C SER A 124 -4.24 -4.96 -3.27
N LEU A 125 -5.10 -5.90 -3.67
CA LEU A 125 -6.57 -5.73 -3.61
C LEU A 125 -7.08 -5.58 -2.18
N ILE A 126 -6.60 -6.42 -1.24
CA ILE A 126 -6.99 -6.34 0.17
C ILE A 126 -6.56 -4.99 0.76
N GLY A 127 -5.33 -4.56 0.46
CA GLY A 127 -4.82 -3.26 0.89
C GLY A 127 -5.62 -2.10 0.31
N TRP A 128 -5.90 -2.11 -0.99
CA TRP A 128 -6.64 -1.05 -1.65
C TRP A 128 -8.08 -0.94 -1.15
N THR A 129 -8.78 -2.06 -1.05
CA THR A 129 -10.18 -2.09 -0.58
C THR A 129 -10.31 -1.65 0.87
N SER A 130 -9.44 -2.14 1.77
CA SER A 130 -9.44 -1.70 3.18
C SER A 130 -9.12 -0.21 3.33
N PHE A 131 -8.20 0.32 2.50
CA PHE A 131 -7.91 1.74 2.45
C PHE A 131 -9.13 2.57 2.01
N LEU A 132 -9.79 2.18 0.91
CA LEU A 132 -10.98 2.86 0.41
C LEU A 132 -12.10 2.89 1.46
N ILE A 133 -12.37 1.77 2.14
CA ILE A 133 -13.37 1.72 3.21
C ILE A 133 -13.01 2.69 4.35
N GLY A 134 -11.74 2.71 4.77
CA GLY A 134 -11.26 3.63 5.80
C GLY A 134 -11.41 5.10 5.41
N MET A 135 -11.27 5.42 4.13
CA MET A 135 -11.42 6.79 3.61
C MET A 135 -12.88 7.20 3.35
N LEU A 136 -13.75 6.29 2.94
CA LEU A 136 -15.16 6.63 2.65
C LEU A 136 -15.97 6.98 3.90
N LEU A 137 -15.66 6.37 5.05
CA LEU A 137 -16.34 6.62 6.33
C LEU A 137 -16.31 8.10 6.79
N PRO A 138 -15.17 8.79 6.80
CA PRO A 138 -15.07 10.20 7.20
C PRO A 138 -15.55 11.22 6.16
N ILE A 139 -15.78 10.83 4.89
CA ILE A 139 -16.06 11.80 3.81
C ILE A 139 -17.27 12.70 4.12
N ARG A 140 -18.36 12.11 4.62
CA ARG A 140 -19.56 12.89 4.97
C ARG A 140 -19.29 13.93 6.07
N TYR A 141 -18.40 13.65 7.02
CA TYR A 141 -18.01 14.63 8.04
C TYR A 141 -17.33 15.84 7.45
N TYR A 142 -16.36 15.64 6.56
CA TYR A 142 -15.61 16.74 5.98
C TYR A 142 -16.45 17.56 4.97
N ILE A 143 -17.42 16.93 4.31
CA ILE A 143 -18.40 17.63 3.46
C ILE A 143 -19.33 18.48 4.34
N GLU A 144 -19.95 17.91 5.37
CA GLU A 144 -20.89 18.63 6.24
C GLU A 144 -20.22 19.74 7.07
N LYS A 145 -18.96 19.57 7.47
CA LYS A 145 -18.21 20.62 8.18
C LYS A 145 -18.03 21.86 7.30
N ASN A 146 -17.69 21.67 6.03
CA ASN A 146 -17.51 22.77 5.07
C ASN A 146 -18.81 23.58 4.91
N TYR A 147 -19.99 22.95 4.90
CA TYR A 147 -21.27 23.65 4.77
C TYR A 147 -21.66 24.54 5.96
N ARG A 148 -20.98 24.44 7.11
CA ARG A 148 -21.27 25.27 8.29
C ARG A 148 -20.32 26.46 8.44
N GLU A 149 -19.23 26.50 7.68
CA GLU A 149 -18.25 27.59 7.68
C GLU A 149 -18.57 28.63 6.57
N TYR A 150 -19.62 28.41 5.77
CA TYR A 150 -20.22 29.33 4.81
C TYR A 150 -21.70 29.55 5.17
#